data_AF-A0A0C9VCH2-F1
#
_entry.id   AF-A0A0C9VCH2-F1
#
_cell.length_a   1.000
_cell.length_b   1.000
_cell.length_c   1.000
_cell.angle_alpha   90.00
_cell.angle_beta   90.00
_cell.angle_gamma   90.00
#
_symmetry.space_group_name_H-M   'P 1'
#
loop_
_entity.id
_entity.type
_entity.pdbx_description
1 polymer ?
#
loop_
_entity_poly.entity_id
_entity_poly.type
_entity_poly.pdbx_seq_one_letter_code
_entity_poly.pdbx_strand_id
1 'polypeptide(L)'
;MSLIVWIAIRIKGIDDLLHYMDDMFRYEMDPQLEFYSLYNKYYPKKQVTLLQLWDDIGLPHDVRKQEFGQSLIVIGFHIDPRCMTISIPQSAHQELVDMITAFIDSSADHQRPLKKWQQLLSWANWALNIFPLLRPTLQSSYDKILSGWPHM
;
A
#
# COMPACT_ATOMS: atom_id res chain seq x y z
N MET A 1 -1.52 9.77 -13.69
CA MET A 1 -0.39 9.92 -12.75
C MET A 1 0.99 9.84 -13.39
N SER A 2 1.28 8.95 -14.33
CA SER A 2 2.64 8.75 -14.86
C SER A 2 3.32 10.01 -15.46
N LEU A 3 2.58 10.86 -16.18
CA LEU A 3 3.13 12.13 -16.70
C LEU A 3 3.53 13.10 -15.57
N ILE A 4 2.71 13.20 -14.52
CA ILE A 4 2.98 14.06 -13.36
C ILE A 4 4.24 13.59 -12.63
N VAL A 5 4.37 12.27 -12.44
CA VAL A 5 5.57 11.65 -11.86
C VAL A 5 6.80 11.93 -12.73
N TRP A 6 6.66 11.84 -14.05
CA TRP A 6 7.75 12.18 -14.97
C TRP A 6 8.16 13.65 -14.83
N ILE A 7 7.22 14.59 -14.74
CA ILE A 7 7.51 16.03 -14.53
C ILE A 7 8.19 16.23 -13.18
N ALA A 8 7.67 15.62 -12.12
CA ALA A 8 8.23 15.70 -10.77
C ALA A 8 9.71 15.27 -10.75
N ILE A 9 10.03 14.14 -11.39
CA ILE A 9 11.40 13.62 -11.44
C ILE A 9 12.27 14.45 -12.39
N ARG A 10 11.83 14.65 -13.64
CA ARG A 10 12.69 15.18 -14.72
C ARG A 10 12.78 16.69 -14.75
N ILE A 11 11.73 17.39 -14.35
CA ILE A 11 11.65 18.85 -14.42
C ILE A 11 11.84 19.47 -13.04
N LYS A 12 11.18 18.92 -12.01
CA LYS A 12 11.25 19.45 -10.63
C LYS A 12 12.38 18.84 -9.80
N GLY A 13 13.14 17.87 -10.33
CA GLY A 13 14.32 17.30 -9.67
C GLY A 13 14.02 16.45 -8.43
N ILE A 14 12.82 15.87 -8.36
CA ILE A 14 12.42 14.99 -7.26
C ILE A 14 12.85 13.56 -7.60
N ASP A 15 14.14 13.26 -7.48
CA ASP A 15 14.68 11.91 -7.76
C ASP A 15 14.00 10.83 -6.89
N ASP A 16 14.14 9.54 -7.20
CA ASP A 16 13.65 8.43 -6.37
C ASP A 16 12.17 8.54 -5.90
N LEU A 17 11.34 9.29 -6.63
CA LEU A 17 9.91 9.38 -6.35
C LEU A 17 9.25 8.07 -6.78
N LEU A 18 8.78 7.32 -5.79
CA LEU A 18 8.03 6.09 -6.01
C LEU A 18 6.55 6.42 -6.16
N HIS A 19 5.85 5.65 -6.99
CA HIS A 19 4.41 5.79 -7.13
C HIS A 19 3.74 4.44 -7.32
N TYR A 20 2.54 4.31 -6.77
CA TYR A 20 1.65 3.20 -7.00
C TYR A 20 0.22 3.73 -7.17
N MET A 21 -0.32 3.61 -8.39
CA MET A 21 -1.59 4.23 -8.78
C MET A 21 -1.60 5.74 -8.48
N ASP A 22 -2.29 6.17 -7.41
CA ASP A 22 -2.41 7.56 -6.97
C ASP A 22 -1.56 7.88 -5.73
N ASP A 23 -0.93 6.88 -5.11
CA ASP A 23 -0.04 7.07 -3.97
C ASP A 23 1.37 7.39 -4.45
N MET A 24 1.93 8.51 -3.97
CA MET A 24 3.32 8.90 -4.22
C MET A 24 4.07 8.96 -2.91
N PHE A 25 5.27 8.38 -2.86
CA PHE A 25 6.06 8.29 -1.64
C PHE A 25 7.55 8.33 -1.95
N ARG A 26 8.33 8.77 -0.97
CA ARG A 26 9.78 8.95 -1.07
C ARG A 26 10.40 8.84 0.33
N TYR A 27 11.67 8.46 0.38
CA TYR A 27 12.49 8.57 1.57
C TYR A 27 13.49 9.74 1.45
N GLU A 28 13.84 10.33 2.58
CA GLU A 28 14.91 11.33 2.67
C GLU A 28 15.59 11.19 4.04
N MET A 29 16.93 11.14 4.05
CA MET A 29 17.69 10.87 5.27
C MET A 29 17.80 12.09 6.19
N ASP A 30 17.90 13.28 5.61
CA ASP A 30 17.99 14.56 6.33
C ASP A 30 17.12 15.61 5.63
N PRO A 31 15.78 15.55 5.83
CA PRO A 31 14.86 16.41 5.12
C PRO A 31 14.95 17.84 5.65
N GLN A 32 15.34 18.77 4.78
CA GLN A 32 15.13 20.19 5.05
C GLN A 32 13.63 20.49 4.96
N LEU A 33 13.09 21.09 6.02
CA LEU A 33 11.69 21.47 6.06
C LEU A 33 11.48 22.84 5.42
N GLU A 34 10.41 22.94 4.64
CA GLU A 34 9.95 24.16 4.00
C GLU A 34 8.48 24.39 4.36
N PHE A 35 8.12 25.66 4.52
CA PHE A 35 6.76 26.05 4.87
C PHE A 35 5.87 26.00 3.62
N TYR A 36 4.80 25.22 3.69
CA TYR A 36 3.79 25.16 2.64
C TYR A 36 2.55 25.95 3.04
N SER A 37 2.32 27.06 2.33
CA SER A 37 1.34 28.08 2.70
C SER A 37 -0.11 27.60 2.65
N LEU A 38 -0.49 26.81 1.64
CA LEU A 38 -1.87 26.36 1.45
C LEU A 38 -2.38 25.55 2.65
N TYR A 39 -1.49 24.80 3.30
CA TYR A 39 -1.81 23.98 4.48
C TYR A 39 -1.29 24.57 5.80
N ASN A 40 -0.63 25.73 5.75
CA ASN A 40 -0.02 26.37 6.92
C ASN A 40 0.84 25.39 7.75
N LYS A 41 1.67 24.59 7.09
CA LYS A 41 2.44 23.50 7.72
C LYS A 41 3.80 23.31 7.05
N TYR A 42 4.77 22.84 7.83
CA TYR A 42 6.10 22.50 7.34
C TYR A 42 6.14 21.05 6.83
N TYR A 43 6.76 20.84 5.67
CA TYR A 43 7.00 19.55 5.05
C TYR A 43 8.42 19.47 4.51
N PRO A 44 8.96 18.26 4.26
CA PRO A 44 10.19 18.10 3.49
C PRO A 44 10.13 18.88 2.17
N LYS A 45 11.21 19.57 1.81
CA LYS A 45 11.31 20.44 0.62
C LYS A 45 10.83 19.78 -0.66
N LYS A 46 11.18 18.51 -0.87
CA LYS A 46 10.73 17.72 -2.03
C LYS A 46 9.22 17.46 -2.03
N GLN A 47 8.63 17.25 -0.86
CA GLN A 47 7.17 17.15 -0.73
C GLN A 47 6.50 18.49 -1.00
N VAL A 48 7.04 19.60 -0.51
CA VAL A 48 6.55 20.95 -0.84
C VAL A 48 6.63 21.21 -2.35
N THR A 49 7.74 20.84 -2.99
CA THR A 49 7.91 20.98 -4.45
C THR A 49 6.87 20.16 -5.23
N LEU A 50 6.54 18.95 -4.73
CA LEU A 50 5.51 18.11 -5.34
C LEU A 50 4.11 18.72 -5.17
N LEU A 51 3.80 19.24 -3.99
CA LEU A 51 2.52 19.91 -3.71
C LEU A 51 2.35 21.16 -4.58
N GLN A 52 3.40 21.97 -4.71
CA GLN A 52 3.41 23.13 -5.61
C GLN A 52 3.23 22.73 -7.08
N LEU A 53 3.82 21.61 -7.53
CA LEU A 53 3.56 21.08 -8.86
C LEU A 53 2.07 20.72 -9.04
N TRP A 54 1.45 20.14 -8.02
CA TRP A 54 0.02 19.83 -8.06
C TRP A 54 -0.84 21.09 -8.10
N ASP A 55 -0.46 22.13 -7.35
CA ASP A 55 -1.09 23.45 -7.41
C ASP A 55 -1.00 24.05 -8.83
N ASP A 56 0.20 24.03 -9.42
CA ASP A 56 0.50 24.58 -10.75
C ASP A 56 -0.43 23.98 -11.84
N ILE A 57 -0.76 22.68 -11.71
CA ILE A 57 -1.59 21.95 -12.68
C ILE A 57 -3.06 21.81 -12.26
N GLY A 58 -3.44 22.36 -11.10
CA GLY A 58 -4.79 22.26 -10.55
C GLY A 58 -5.19 20.83 -10.14
N LEU A 59 -4.24 19.97 -9.77
CA LEU A 59 -4.54 18.63 -9.28
C LEU A 59 -5.05 18.70 -7.83
N PRO A 60 -6.25 18.16 -7.51
CA PRO A 60 -6.76 18.19 -6.14
C PRO A 60 -5.90 17.34 -5.19
N HIS A 61 -5.59 17.88 -4.02
CA HIS A 61 -4.89 17.17 -2.96
C HIS A 61 -5.43 17.56 -1.57
N ASP A 62 -5.31 16.65 -0.59
CA ASP A 62 -5.87 16.79 0.76
C ASP A 62 -4.75 16.73 1.81
N VAL A 63 -4.78 17.66 2.77
CA VAL A 63 -3.80 17.80 3.85
C VAL A 63 -3.70 16.55 4.72
N ARG A 64 -4.80 15.82 4.91
CA ARG A 64 -4.86 14.59 5.72
C ARG A 64 -4.09 13.44 5.08
N LYS A 65 -3.88 13.49 3.77
CA LYS A 65 -3.08 12.51 3.01
C LYS A 65 -1.61 12.90 2.90
N GLN A 66 -1.23 14.09 3.36
CA GLN A 66 0.15 14.56 3.31
C GLN A 66 0.89 14.16 4.59
N GLU A 67 1.46 12.96 4.55
CA GLU A 67 2.22 12.40 5.66
C GLU A 67 3.72 12.53 5.42
N PHE A 68 4.48 12.74 6.50
CA PHE A 68 5.93 12.56 6.53
C PHE A 68 6.34 12.22 7.96
N GLY A 69 7.41 11.42 8.10
CA GLY A 69 7.87 10.98 9.41
C GLY A 69 8.94 9.90 9.29
N GLN A 70 9.33 9.35 10.44
CA GLN A 70 10.35 8.30 10.53
C GLN A 70 9.89 6.95 9.98
N SER A 71 8.58 6.69 10.01
CA SER A 71 7.94 5.50 9.47
C SER A 71 6.54 5.87 9.00
N LEU A 72 6.06 5.26 7.92
CA LEU A 72 4.77 5.58 7.32
C LEU A 72 3.99 4.31 6.96
N ILE A 73 2.68 4.45 6.82
CA ILE A 73 1.86 3.42 6.17
C ILE A 73 1.81 3.76 4.68
N VAL A 74 2.39 2.90 3.84
CA VAL A 74 2.37 3.05 2.38
C VAL A 74 1.66 1.84 1.80
N ILE A 75 0.62 2.07 0.97
CA ILE A 75 -0.21 1.04 0.34
C ILE A 75 -0.72 -0.06 1.31
N GLY A 76 -0.92 0.30 2.58
CA GLY A 76 -1.38 -0.60 3.64
C GLY A 76 -0.27 -1.34 4.42
N PHE A 77 1.01 -1.10 4.12
CA PHE A 77 2.14 -1.67 4.88
C PHE A 77 2.84 -0.62 5.71
N HIS A 78 3.26 -1.01 6.92
CA HIS A 78 4.12 -0.17 7.75
C HIS A 78 5.57 -0.29 7.28
N ILE A 79 6.16 0.83 6.89
CA ILE A 79 7.54 0.93 6.42
C ILE A 79 8.36 1.70 7.45
N ASP A 80 9.41 1.06 7.99
CA ASP A 80 10.42 1.70 8.83
C ASP A 80 11.80 1.64 8.13
N PRO A 81 12.23 2.75 7.51
CA PRO A 81 13.53 2.84 6.85
C PRO A 81 14.73 2.74 7.80
N ARG A 82 14.58 3.02 9.11
CA ARG A 82 15.71 2.94 10.06
C ARG A 82 16.07 1.49 10.36
N CYS A 83 15.06 0.64 10.44
CA CYS A 83 15.22 -0.80 10.62
C CYS A 83 15.31 -1.56 9.29
N MET A 84 15.10 -0.88 8.16
CA MET A 84 14.97 -1.49 6.83
C MET A 84 13.90 -2.59 6.78
N THR A 85 12.77 -2.36 7.46
CA THR A 85 11.68 -3.33 7.59
C THR A 85 10.40 -2.86 6.93
N ILE A 86 9.69 -3.81 6.32
CA ILE A 86 8.30 -3.65 5.88
C ILE A 86 7.47 -4.68 6.65
N SER A 87 6.37 -4.26 7.26
CA SER A 87 5.50 -5.11 8.06
C SER A 87 4.03 -4.85 7.79
N ILE A 88 3.18 -5.82 8.15
CA ILE A 88 1.73 -5.63 8.16
C ILE A 88 1.38 -4.89 9.46
N PRO A 89 0.59 -3.80 9.42
CA PRO A 89 0.11 -3.14 10.63
C PRO A 89 -0.59 -4.13 11.56
N GLN A 90 -0.38 -4.00 12.87
CA GLN A 90 -0.88 -4.97 13.86
C GLN A 90 -2.40 -5.22 13.75
N SER A 91 -3.19 -4.19 13.46
CA SER A 91 -4.64 -4.32 13.26
C SER A 91 -4.98 -5.19 12.04
N ALA A 92 -4.36 -4.91 10.89
CA ALA A 92 -4.58 -5.69 9.68
C ALA A 92 -4.03 -7.12 9.79
N HIS A 93 -2.94 -7.31 10.54
CA HIS A 93 -2.44 -8.64 10.88
C HIS A 93 -3.47 -9.42 11.71
N GLN A 94 -4.07 -8.78 12.72
CA GLN A 94 -5.11 -9.41 13.53
C GLN A 94 -6.35 -9.75 12.69
N GLU A 95 -6.82 -8.83 11.84
CA GLU A 95 -7.93 -9.09 10.91
C GLU A 95 -7.67 -10.28 9.99
N LEU A 96 -6.44 -10.43 9.48
CA LEU A 96 -6.05 -11.57 8.67
C LEU A 96 -6.11 -12.88 9.48
N VAL A 97 -5.59 -12.89 10.70
CA VAL A 97 -5.63 -14.05 11.60
C VAL A 97 -7.07 -14.43 11.95
N ASP A 98 -7.91 -13.46 12.28
CA ASP A 98 -9.32 -13.67 12.61
C ASP A 98 -10.08 -14.24 11.40
N MET A 99 -9.81 -13.72 10.21
CA MET A 99 -10.40 -14.19 8.96
C MET A 99 -9.99 -15.63 8.64
N ILE A 100 -8.71 -15.99 8.80
CA ILE A 100 -8.22 -17.37 8.63
C ILE A 100 -8.87 -18.29 9.67
N THR A 101 -8.91 -17.88 10.94
CA THR A 101 -9.47 -18.67 12.05
C THR A 101 -10.96 -18.95 11.83
N ALA A 102 -11.72 -17.91 11.47
CA ALA A 102 -13.14 -18.06 11.13
C ALA A 102 -13.34 -18.92 9.87
N PHE A 103 -12.41 -18.87 8.91
CA PHE A 103 -12.49 -19.67 7.70
C PHE A 103 -12.25 -21.16 7.97
N ILE A 104 -11.34 -21.53 8.88
CA ILE A 104 -11.03 -22.91 9.23
C ILE A 104 -11.97 -23.50 10.30
N ASP A 105 -12.70 -22.67 11.05
CA ASP A 105 -13.66 -23.13 12.07
C ASP A 105 -14.79 -23.96 11.46
N SER A 106 -14.66 -25.27 11.54
CA SER A 106 -15.56 -26.25 10.93
C SER A 106 -16.65 -26.76 11.88
N SER A 107 -16.96 -26.02 12.94
CA SER A 107 -17.98 -26.41 13.92
C SER A 107 -19.40 -26.60 13.34
N ALA A 108 -19.69 -26.11 12.13
CA ALA A 108 -20.98 -26.27 11.46
C ALA A 108 -20.92 -26.86 10.03
N ASP A 109 -19.92 -26.51 9.20
CA ASP A 109 -19.75 -27.04 7.84
C ASP A 109 -18.31 -26.79 7.33
N HIS A 110 -17.72 -27.79 6.67
CA HIS A 110 -16.40 -27.71 6.04
C HIS A 110 -16.45 -27.12 4.62
N GLN A 111 -17.62 -27.07 3.98
CA GLN A 111 -17.77 -26.49 2.65
C GLN A 111 -17.93 -24.97 2.75
N ARG A 112 -16.93 -24.24 2.24
CA ARG A 112 -16.98 -22.78 2.16
C ARG A 112 -17.45 -22.33 0.78
N PRO A 113 -18.40 -21.38 0.69
CA PRO A 113 -18.80 -20.80 -0.59
C PRO A 113 -17.60 -20.22 -1.34
N LEU A 114 -17.62 -20.25 -2.68
CA LEU A 114 -16.56 -19.69 -3.54
C LEU A 114 -16.23 -18.25 -3.18
N LYS A 115 -17.24 -17.43 -2.86
CA LYS A 115 -17.05 -16.04 -2.41
C LYS A 115 -16.14 -15.94 -1.18
N LYS A 116 -16.26 -16.86 -0.22
CA LYS A 116 -15.43 -16.88 0.99
C LYS A 116 -13.99 -17.30 0.67
N TRP A 117 -13.80 -18.25 -0.23
CA TRP A 117 -12.47 -18.61 -0.75
C TRP A 117 -11.79 -17.42 -1.44
N GLN A 118 -12.51 -16.74 -2.33
CA GLN A 118 -11.99 -15.57 -3.04
C GLN A 118 -11.62 -14.43 -2.07
N GLN A 119 -12.43 -14.21 -1.04
CA GLN A 119 -12.13 -13.23 0.01
C GLN A 119 -10.84 -13.58 0.76
N LEU A 120 -10.69 -14.83 1.22
CA LEU A 120 -9.48 -15.31 1.89
C LEU A 120 -8.24 -15.16 0.99
N LEU A 121 -8.34 -15.60 -0.27
CA LEU A 121 -7.23 -15.53 -1.23
C LEU A 121 -6.83 -14.09 -1.55
N SER A 122 -7.77 -13.15 -1.67
CA SER A 122 -7.46 -11.74 -1.87
C SER A 122 -6.68 -11.16 -0.70
N TRP A 123 -7.11 -11.43 0.54
CA TRP A 123 -6.42 -11.00 1.76
C TRP A 123 -5.03 -11.62 1.89
N ALA A 124 -4.92 -12.93 1.65
CA ALA A 124 -3.65 -13.63 1.70
C ALA A 124 -2.68 -13.12 0.62
N ASN A 125 -3.14 -12.93 -0.62
CA ASN A 125 -2.32 -12.40 -1.70
C ASN A 125 -1.82 -10.98 -1.39
N TRP A 126 -2.67 -10.12 -0.79
CA TRP A 126 -2.23 -8.81 -0.29
C TRP A 126 -1.14 -8.95 0.77
N ALA A 127 -1.36 -9.75 1.82
CA ALA A 127 -0.40 -9.95 2.91
C ALA A 127 0.95 -10.50 2.42
N LEU A 128 0.93 -11.41 1.44
CA LEU A 128 2.13 -12.02 0.87
C LEU A 128 2.89 -11.10 -0.10
N ASN A 129 2.43 -9.87 -0.37
CA ASN A 129 3.22 -8.88 -1.13
C ASN A 129 4.54 -8.54 -0.45
N ILE A 130 4.60 -8.60 0.89
CA ILE A 130 5.83 -8.37 1.66
C ILE A 130 6.60 -9.68 1.96
N PHE A 131 6.01 -10.83 1.63
CA PHE A 131 6.61 -12.16 1.76
C PHE A 131 6.58 -12.91 0.42
N PRO A 132 7.28 -12.42 -0.61
CA PRO A 132 7.15 -12.94 -1.98
C PRO A 132 7.47 -14.44 -2.08
N LEU A 133 8.39 -14.94 -1.25
CA LEU A 133 8.78 -16.36 -1.20
C LEU A 133 7.65 -17.28 -0.71
N LEU A 134 6.66 -16.74 -0.01
CA LEU A 134 5.51 -17.51 0.48
C LEU A 134 4.36 -17.55 -0.55
N ARG A 135 4.38 -16.76 -1.62
CA ARG A 135 3.31 -16.77 -2.63
C ARG A 135 2.95 -18.16 -3.19
N PRO A 136 3.90 -19.07 -3.45
CA PRO A 136 3.58 -20.43 -3.92
C PRO A 136 2.66 -21.22 -2.96
N THR A 137 2.62 -20.87 -1.68
CA THR A 137 1.75 -21.54 -0.69
C THR A 137 0.25 -21.38 -1.00
N LEU A 138 -0.13 -20.37 -1.78
CA LEU A 138 -1.53 -20.14 -2.17
C LEU A 138 -1.96 -21.01 -3.36
N GLN A 139 -1.04 -21.70 -4.04
CA GLN A 139 -1.32 -22.40 -5.30
C GLN A 139 -2.45 -23.43 -5.15
N SER A 140 -2.39 -24.29 -4.12
CA SER A 140 -3.42 -25.31 -3.88
C SER A 140 -4.81 -24.71 -3.66
N SER A 141 -4.88 -23.51 -3.08
CA SER A 141 -6.14 -22.78 -2.85
C SER A 141 -6.66 -22.15 -4.14
N TYR A 142 -5.77 -21.64 -5.01
CA TYR A 142 -6.14 -21.19 -6.35
C TYR A 142 -6.65 -22.35 -7.22
N ASP A 143 -5.97 -23.49 -7.22
CA ASP A 143 -6.38 -24.69 -7.98
C ASP A 143 -7.78 -25.16 -7.56
N LYS A 144 -8.06 -25.12 -6.25
CA LYS A 144 -9.39 -25.44 -5.70
C LYS A 144 -10.49 -24.53 -6.25
N ILE A 145 -10.29 -23.22 -6.29
CA ILE A 145 -11.33 -22.32 -6.82
C ILE A 145 -11.48 -22.40 -8.34
N LEU A 146 -10.43 -22.76 -9.07
CA LEU A 146 -10.46 -22.99 -10.52
C LEU A 146 -11.22 -24.27 -10.87
N SER A 147 -11.03 -25.33 -10.08
CA SER A 147 -11.76 -26.62 -10.25
C SER A 147 -13.27 -26.53 -9.94
N GLY A 148 -13.72 -25.46 -9.29
CA GLY A 148 -15.14 -25.18 -9.05
C GLY A 148 -15.89 -24.57 -10.24
N TRP A 149 -15.20 -24.30 -11.35
CA TRP A 149 -15.81 -23.90 -12.62
C TRP A 149 -16.34 -25.15 -13.33
N PRO A 150 -17.66 -25.33 -13.53
CA PRO A 150 -18.12 -26.31 -14.50
C PRO A 150 -17.62 -25.84 -15.87
N HIS A 151 -16.95 -26.73 -16.60
CA HIS A 151 -16.56 -26.50 -17.99
C HIS A 151 -17.71 -25.84 -18.76
N MET A 152 -17.47 -24.62 -19.25
CA MET A 152 -18.29 -23.95 -20.24
C MET A 152 -17.93 -24.48 -21.63
#